data_AF-A0A3S3S987-F1
#
_entry.id   AF-A0A3S3S987-F1
#
_cell.length_a   1.000
_cell.length_b   1.000
_cell.length_c   1.000
_cell.angle_alpha   90.00
_cell.angle_beta   90.00
_cell.angle_gamma   90.00
#
_symmetry.space_group_name_H-M   'P 1'
#
loop_
_entity.id
_entity.type
_entity.pdbx_description
1 polymer ?
#
loop_
_entity_poly.entity_id
_entity_poly.type
_entity_poly.pdbx_seq_one_letter_code
_entity_poly.pdbx_strand_id
1 'polypeptide(L)' 'CDVYVQPINYPTVAKKTERLRITPTPLHTDADIEHLVSSLHQLWSRCALARQVA' A
#
# COMPACT_ATOMS: atom_id res chain seq x y z
N CYS A 1 -11.10 -9.29 2.81
CA CYS A 1 -9.82 -8.71 2.33
C CYS A 1 -8.99 -8.39 3.55
N ASP A 2 -8.10 -9.30 3.96
CA ASP A 2 -7.31 -9.19 5.19
C ASP A 2 -5.88 -8.73 4.87
N VAL A 3 -5.75 -7.49 4.40
CA VAL A 3 -4.44 -6.84 4.23
C VAL A 3 -4.40 -5.63 5.15
N TYR A 4 -3.54 -5.69 6.17
CA TYR A 4 -3.31 -4.57 7.09
C TYR A 4 -1.98 -3.90 6.78
N VAL A 5 -2.03 -2.64 6.35
CA VAL A 5 -0.86 -1.78 6.17
C VAL A 5 -1.13 -0.46 6.88
N GLN A 6 -0.22 -0.06 7.75
CA GLN A 6 -0.35 1.19 8.49
C GLN A 6 -0.05 2.39 7.57
N PRO A 7 -1.00 3.33 7.41
CA PRO A 7 -0.70 4.59 6.74
C PRO A 7 0.20 5.46 7.63
N ILE A 8 1.15 6.17 7.00
CA ILE A 8 1.98 7.16 7.67
C ILE A 8 1.51 8.54 7.25
N ASN A 9 0.96 9.28 8.21
CA ASN A 9 0.45 10.63 8.04
C ASN A 9 1.27 11.64 8.87
N TYR A 10 0.90 12.92 8.79
CA TYR A 10 1.38 13.94 9.71
C TYR A 10 1.09 13.55 11.18
N PRO A 11 1.99 13.80 12.15
CA PRO A 11 3.25 14.56 12.07
C PRO A 11 4.49 13.75 11.64
N THR A 12 4.34 12.44 11.46
CA THR A 12 5.47 11.55 11.14
C THR A 12 6.09 11.85 9.77
N VAL A 13 5.28 12.31 8.82
CA VAL A 13 5.74 12.82 7.52
C VAL A 13 5.15 14.20 7.26
N ALA A 14 5.80 14.99 6.39
CA ALA A 14 5.27 16.28 5.97
C ALA A 14 3.90 16.11 5.30
N LYS A 15 3.01 17.10 5.47
CA LYS A 15 1.69 17.12 4.82
C LYS A 15 1.87 16.99 3.30
N LYS A 16 0.94 16.30 2.64
CA LYS A 16 0.98 15.98 1.19
C LYS A 16 2.06 14.97 0.79
N THR A 17 2.75 14.36 1.75
CA THR A 17 3.72 13.26 1.52
C THR A 17 3.31 11.99 2.26
N GLU A 18 2.01 11.87 2.52
CA GLU A 18 1.38 10.69 3.09
C GLU A 18 1.68 9.47 2.23
N ARG A 19 1.98 8.34 2.88
CA ARG A 19 2.40 7.13 2.18
C ARG A 19 2.04 5.89 2.98
N LEU A 20 1.91 4.77 2.26
CA LEU A 20 1.86 3.44 2.87
C LEU A 20 3.29 2.93 3.03
N ARG A 21 3.62 2.38 4.20
CA ARG A 21 4.91 1.72 4.44
C ARG A 21 4.71 0.22 4.46
N ILE A 22 5.20 -0.46 3.43
CA ILE A 22 5.16 -1.91 3.29
C ILE A 22 6.56 -2.44 3.65
N THR A 23 6.63 -3.38 4.59
CA THR A 23 7.87 -4.02 5.03
C THR A 23 7.73 -5.54 4.92
N PRO A 24 7.90 -6.10 3.71
CA PRO A 24 7.84 -7.56 3.55
C PRO A 24 8.98 -8.20 4.35
N THR A 25 8.71 -9.40 4.86
CA THR A 25 9.69 -10.20 5.61
C THR A 25 9.85 -11.55 4.91
N PRO A 26 10.91 -12.33 5.18
CA PRO A 26 11.09 -13.66 4.59
C PRO A 26 9.96 -14.66 4.88
N LEU A 27 9.07 -14.34 5.83
CA LEU A 27 7.88 -15.15 6.14
C LEU A 27 6.67 -14.83 5.25
N HIS A 28 6.73 -13.76 4.46
CA HIS A 28 5.74 -13.49 3.44
C HIS A 28 6.11 -14.30 2.19
N THR A 29 5.20 -15.16 1.77
CA THR A 29 5.35 -15.97 0.55
C THR A 29 5.12 -15.11 -0.69
N ASP A 30 5.51 -15.62 -1.85
CA ASP A 30 5.20 -14.97 -3.14
C ASP A 30 3.69 -14.79 -3.33
N ALA A 31 2.89 -15.75 -2.86
CA ALA A 31 1.43 -15.68 -2.90
C ALA A 31 0.88 -14.55 -2.02
N ASP A 32 1.48 -14.29 -0.85
CA ASP A 32 1.10 -13.17 0.01
C ASP A 32 1.39 -11.82 -0.65
N ILE A 33 2.53 -11.72 -1.34
CA ILE A 33 2.93 -10.53 -2.08
C ILE A 33 1.99 -10.31 -3.27
N GLU A 34 1.66 -11.35 -4.03
CA GLU A 34 0.71 -11.28 -5.13
C GLU A 34 -0.69 -10.85 -4.64
N HIS A 35 -1.13 -11.40 -3.52
CA HIS A 35 -2.39 -11.02 -2.89
C HIS A 35 -2.41 -9.54 -2.46
N LEU A 36 -1.31 -9.05 -1.87
CA LEU A 36 -1.14 -7.65 -1.51
C LEU A 36 -1.24 -6.74 -2.75
N VAL A 37 -0.51 -7.06 -3.82
CA VAL A 37 -0.50 -6.27 -5.06
C VAL A 37 -1.89 -6.25 -5.72
N SER A 38 -2.57 -7.40 -5.80
CA SER A 38 -3.94 -7.48 -6.33
C SER A 38 -4.93 -6.66 -5.50
N SER A 39 -4.86 -6.75 -4.17
CA SER A 39 -5.72 -5.99 -3.25
C SER A 39 -5.52 -4.48 -3.40
N LEU A 40 -4.26 -4.06 -3.53
CA LEU A 40 -3.89 -2.69 -3.80
C LEU A 40 -4.44 -2.20 -5.14
N HIS A 41 -4.28 -2.97 -6.23
CA HIS A 41 -4.85 -2.63 -7.54
C HIS A 41 -6.37 -2.46 -7.51
N GLN A 42 -7.07 -3.31 -6.76
CA GLN A 42 -8.52 -3.20 -6.58
C GLN A 42 -8.92 -1.96 -5.78
N LEU A 43 -8.13 -1.57 -4.78
CA LEU A 43 -8.37 -0.32 -4.04
C LEU A 43 -8.13 0.90 -4.93
N TRP A 44 -7.05 0.89 -5.73
CA TRP A 44 -6.71 1.94 -6.68
C TRP A 44 -7.69 2.07 -7.84
N SER A 45 -8.42 1.01 -8.23
CA SER A 45 -9.48 1.13 -9.23
C SER A 45 -10.76 1.73 -8.65
N ARG A 46 -10.98 1.59 -7.34
CA ARG A 46 -12.17 2.11 -6.62
C ARG A 46 -11.98 3.54 -6.13
N CYS A 47 -10.76 3.90 -5.75
CA CYS A 47 -10.39 5.25 -5.35
C CYS A 47 -9.64 5.90 -6.51
N ALA A 48 -10.03 7.09 -6.95
CA ALA A 48 -9.32 7.88 -7.96
C ALA A 48 -7.94 8.38 -7.47
N LEU A 49 -7.15 7.53 -6.82
CA LEU A 49 -5.78 7.75 -6.45
C LEU A 49 -4.95 7.84 -7.74
N ALA A 50 -4.45 9.04 -8.01
CA ALA A 50 -3.63 9.33 -9.17
C ALA A 50 -2.47 8.33 -9.26
N ARG A 51 -2.46 7.49 -10.30
CA ARG A 51 -1.27 6.73 -10.67
C ARG A 51 -0.21 7.74 -11.10
N GLN A 52 0.84 7.94 -10.31
CA GLN A 52 2.10 8.43 -10.87
C GLN A 52 2.71 7.25 -11.63
N VAL A 53 2.46 7.20 -12.93
CA VAL A 53 3.26 6.40 -13.85
C VAL A 53 4.60 7.11 -13.93
N ALA A 54 5.62 6.54 -13.32
CA ALA A 54 7.00 6.91 -13.58
C ALA A 54 7.44 6.32 -14.93
#